data_AF-A0A934YT70-F1
#
_entry.id   AF-A0A934YT70-F1
#
_cell.length_a   1.000
_cell.length_b   1.000
_cell.length_c   1.000
_cell.angle_alpha   90.00
_cell.angle_beta   90.00
_cell.angle_gamma   90.00
#
_symmetry.space_group_name_H-M   'P 1'
#
loop_
_entity.id
_entity.type
_entity.pdbx_description
1 polymer ?
#
loop_
_entity_poly.entity_id
_entity_poly.type
_entity_poly.pdbx_seq_one_letter_code
_entity_poly.pdbx_strand_id
1 'polypeptide(L)'
;MRFRLLRVPAWLGLVASLSIAACSGEDVVTTEADATAARDAGPRDAAPADPDGAPATDAAPAPDGAPPRPDSGPDAGVTYAGLGALSGACGLVRGEVGKATPSFLSNTISFAAGQVFDKAFLSDGGDTVFDDPNAGGSSKESEVMSFEILHHCDGAKLLKTETQIVYGPPPDGGQASITDLLVEIGGKKVGVNPLRVYKPSNQPQPTEAEIKTSLERKLENIKASTARVTPADKWVKQVMHVMTATQANADAVARIVPTIGADTRADTIILLTRSVGGGFLYCGVARAPLGQECP
;
A
#
# COMPACT_ATOMS: atom_id res chain seq x y z
N MET A 1 -22.54 61.76 39.14
CA MET A 1 -22.79 60.40 38.60
C MET A 1 -21.61 59.52 38.98
N ARG A 2 -21.87 58.38 39.61
CA ARG A 2 -20.87 57.51 40.27
C ARG A 2 -20.08 56.69 39.25
N PHE A 3 -18.75 56.83 39.24
CA PHE A 3 -17.84 55.93 38.52
C PHE A 3 -17.73 54.59 39.26
N ARG A 4 -18.10 53.49 38.59
CA ARG A 4 -17.86 52.12 39.06
C ARG A 4 -16.49 51.66 38.55
N LEU A 5 -15.57 51.42 39.48
CA LEU A 5 -14.39 50.58 39.28
C LEU A 5 -14.85 49.10 39.20
N LEU A 6 -14.52 48.40 38.12
CA LEU A 6 -14.48 46.94 38.10
C LEU A 6 -13.02 46.48 37.94
N ARG A 7 -12.57 45.72 38.93
CA ARG A 7 -11.29 45.02 38.98
C ARG A 7 -11.39 43.76 38.12
N VAL A 8 -10.40 43.55 37.25
CA VAL A 8 -10.16 42.27 36.57
C VAL A 8 -9.08 41.50 37.35
N PRO A 9 -9.29 40.23 37.74
CA PRO A 9 -8.23 39.43 38.34
C PRO A 9 -7.28 38.89 37.27
N ALA A 10 -5.99 39.09 37.49
CA ALA A 10 -4.90 38.49 36.72
C ALA A 10 -4.84 36.97 36.99
N TRP A 11 -5.01 36.17 35.95
CA TRP A 11 -4.70 34.74 35.96
C TRP A 11 -3.28 34.55 35.43
N LEU A 12 -2.35 34.15 36.30
CA LEU A 12 -1.07 33.59 35.92
C LEU A 12 -1.30 32.16 35.42
N GLY A 13 -1.18 31.96 34.11
CA GLY A 13 -1.09 30.63 33.50
C GLY A 13 0.33 30.09 33.60
N LEU A 14 0.52 29.07 34.43
CA LEU A 14 1.74 28.28 34.58
C LEU A 14 1.99 27.49 33.28
N VAL A 15 3.05 27.81 32.54
CA VAL A 15 3.52 27.02 31.40
C VAL A 15 4.37 25.88 31.94
N ALA A 16 3.83 24.65 31.92
CA ALA A 16 4.58 23.44 32.20
C ALA A 16 5.33 22.99 30.93
N SER A 17 6.62 23.29 30.88
CA SER A 17 7.57 22.79 29.88
C SER A 17 7.88 21.32 30.17
N LEU A 18 7.33 20.39 29.40
CA LEU A 18 7.74 18.98 29.44
C LEU A 18 8.95 18.79 28.51
N SER A 19 10.14 18.73 29.12
CA SER A 19 11.37 18.28 28.46
C SER A 19 11.33 16.76 28.33
N ILE A 20 11.32 16.25 27.11
CA ILE A 20 11.51 14.81 26.84
C ILE A 20 13.02 14.54 26.83
N ALA A 21 13.48 13.76 27.80
CA ALA A 21 14.82 13.22 27.88
C ALA A 21 15.02 12.11 26.83
N ALA A 22 16.11 12.23 26.07
CA ALA A 22 16.63 11.17 25.22
C ALA A 22 17.33 10.12 26.08
N CYS A 23 16.91 8.86 25.99
CA CYS A 23 17.65 7.72 26.52
C CYS A 23 18.35 7.00 25.36
N SER A 24 19.67 7.16 25.33
CA SER A 24 20.60 6.30 24.58
C SER A 24 20.74 4.97 25.33
N GLY A 25 20.52 3.86 24.65
CA GLY A 25 20.80 2.51 25.15
C GLY A 25 21.59 1.76 24.09
N GLU A 26 22.92 1.81 24.21
CA GLU A 26 23.86 0.91 23.55
C GLU A 26 23.82 -0.43 24.30
N ASP A 27 23.42 -1.50 23.62
CA ASP A 27 23.74 -2.86 24.05
C ASP A 27 24.49 -3.58 22.93
N VAL A 28 25.80 -3.63 23.13
CA VAL A 28 26.77 -4.42 22.37
C VAL A 28 26.66 -5.86 22.85
N VAL A 29 26.09 -6.74 22.04
CA VAL A 29 26.17 -8.18 22.26
C VAL A 29 27.38 -8.72 21.50
N THR A 30 28.46 -8.96 22.24
CA THR A 30 29.60 -9.79 21.81
C THR A 30 29.23 -11.25 21.99
N THR A 31 29.12 -12.00 20.89
CA THR A 31 29.19 -13.48 20.93
C THR A 31 30.56 -13.92 20.47
N GLU A 32 31.35 -14.41 21.42
CA GLU A 32 32.52 -15.23 21.19
C GLU A 32 32.09 -16.59 20.60
N ALA A 33 32.72 -16.99 19.50
CA ALA A 33 32.72 -18.36 19.03
C ALA A 33 34.16 -18.72 18.69
N ASP A 34 34.78 -19.48 19.60
CA ASP A 34 36.11 -20.04 19.46
C ASP A 34 36.03 -21.48 18.93
N ALA A 35 37.00 -21.82 18.06
CA ALA A 35 37.57 -23.15 17.80
C ALA A 35 36.65 -24.34 17.43
N THR A 36 36.93 -25.25 16.49
CA THR A 36 38.14 -25.64 15.76
C THR A 36 37.77 -26.72 14.72
N ALA A 37 38.53 -26.75 13.62
CA ALA A 37 39.08 -27.89 12.88
C ALA A 37 38.21 -29.09 12.41
N ALA A 38 38.22 -29.33 11.09
CA ALA A 38 38.77 -30.53 10.39
C ALA A 38 38.14 -30.63 8.99
N ARG A 39 38.88 -30.40 7.90
CA ARG A 39 39.47 -31.43 7.02
C ARG A 39 38.52 -32.59 6.70
N ASP A 40 38.01 -32.64 5.46
CA ASP A 40 38.30 -33.79 4.58
C ASP A 40 38.15 -33.41 3.11
N ALA A 41 39.14 -33.81 2.33
CA ALA A 41 39.25 -33.64 0.89
C ALA A 41 39.44 -35.04 0.31
N GLY A 42 38.54 -35.49 -0.56
CA GLY A 42 38.74 -36.76 -1.24
C GLY A 42 37.67 -37.09 -2.28
N PRO A 43 38.05 -37.49 -3.50
CA PRO A 43 37.18 -37.57 -4.67
C PRO A 43 36.62 -38.99 -4.91
N ARG A 44 35.66 -39.11 -5.84
CA ARG A 44 35.34 -40.28 -6.69
C ARG A 44 34.28 -39.83 -7.72
N ASP A 45 34.60 -39.77 -9.01
CA ASP A 45 34.56 -40.87 -10.00
C ASP A 45 33.13 -41.45 -10.17
N ALA A 46 32.59 -41.79 -11.33
CA ALA A 46 32.82 -41.50 -12.75
C ALA A 46 31.72 -42.30 -13.49
N ALA A 47 31.00 -41.65 -14.42
CA ALA A 47 30.38 -42.23 -15.64
C ALA A 47 29.29 -43.36 -15.50
N PRO A 48 28.59 -43.77 -16.58
CA PRO A 48 28.50 -43.20 -17.93
C PRO A 48 27.08 -42.83 -18.39
N ALA A 49 27.03 -42.03 -19.45
CA ALA A 49 25.88 -41.84 -20.33
C ALA A 49 25.94 -42.87 -21.46
N ASP A 50 24.78 -43.40 -21.87
CA ASP A 50 24.53 -44.08 -23.15
C ASP A 50 23.02 -44.41 -23.29
N PRO A 51 22.47 -44.78 -24.47
CA PRO A 51 22.20 -43.91 -25.61
C PRO A 51 20.73 -44.02 -26.13
N ASP A 52 20.40 -43.20 -27.14
CA ASP A 52 19.43 -43.38 -28.23
C ASP A 52 18.18 -44.27 -28.07
N GLY A 53 16.99 -43.70 -28.35
CA GLY A 53 15.80 -44.52 -28.57
C GLY A 53 14.49 -43.80 -28.93
N ALA A 54 14.31 -43.57 -30.24
CA ALA A 54 13.05 -43.55 -31.00
C ALA A 54 12.22 -42.25 -31.15
N PRO A 55 11.75 -41.96 -32.38
CA PRO A 55 10.79 -40.90 -32.69
C PRO A 55 9.33 -41.41 -32.76
N ALA A 56 8.41 -40.43 -32.77
CA ALA A 56 7.04 -40.46 -33.25
C ALA A 56 5.96 -41.15 -32.37
N THR A 57 5.08 -40.32 -31.80
CA THR A 57 3.66 -40.65 -31.64
C THR A 57 2.80 -39.50 -32.16
N ASP A 58 1.78 -39.89 -32.93
CA ASP A 58 0.85 -39.07 -33.66
C ASP A 58 0.11 -38.05 -32.79
N ALA A 59 0.16 -36.78 -33.21
CA ALA A 59 -0.73 -35.74 -32.72
C ALA A 59 -2.15 -36.00 -33.28
N ALA A 60 -3.03 -36.50 -32.43
CA ALA A 60 -4.46 -36.51 -32.69
C ALA A 60 -4.99 -35.06 -32.81
N PRO A 61 -5.89 -34.76 -33.75
CA PRO A 61 -6.55 -33.47 -33.82
C PRO A 61 -7.40 -33.25 -32.56
N ALA A 62 -7.19 -32.12 -31.90
CA ALA A 62 -8.00 -31.68 -30.77
C ALA A 62 -9.46 -31.46 -31.23
N PRO A 63 -10.47 -31.82 -30.42
CA PRO A 63 -11.86 -31.54 -30.74
C PRO A 63 -12.14 -30.03 -30.72
N ASP A 64 -12.62 -29.53 -31.86
CA ASP A 64 -13.22 -28.20 -32.01
C ASP A 64 -14.42 -28.08 -31.05
N GLY A 65 -14.27 -27.32 -29.98
CA GLY A 65 -15.36 -27.11 -29.04
C GLY A 65 -15.02 -26.36 -27.75
N ALA A 66 -13.85 -25.70 -27.66
CA ALA A 66 -13.62 -24.78 -26.56
C ALA A 66 -14.52 -23.54 -26.76
N PRO A 67 -15.39 -23.19 -25.79
CA PRO A 67 -16.11 -21.92 -25.86
C PRO A 67 -15.09 -20.77 -25.94
N PRO A 68 -15.38 -19.70 -26.70
CA PRO A 68 -14.48 -18.57 -26.80
C PRO A 68 -14.18 -18.09 -25.38
N ARG A 69 -12.89 -18.08 -25.02
CA ARG A 69 -12.44 -17.33 -23.84
C ARG A 69 -12.89 -15.89 -24.05
N PRO A 70 -13.45 -15.22 -23.05
CA PRO A 70 -13.69 -13.79 -23.17
C PRO A 70 -12.35 -13.14 -23.47
N ASP A 71 -12.25 -12.56 -24.67
CA ASP A 71 -11.08 -11.83 -25.11
C ASP A 71 -10.77 -10.78 -24.05
N SER A 72 -9.61 -10.93 -23.41
CA SER A 72 -8.97 -9.86 -22.64
C SER A 72 -8.64 -8.76 -23.65
N GLY A 73 -9.62 -7.91 -23.95
CA GLY A 73 -9.46 -6.76 -24.82
C GLY A 73 -8.30 -5.91 -24.34
N PRO A 74 -7.65 -5.15 -25.25
CA PRO A 74 -6.52 -4.30 -24.91
C PRO A 74 -6.93 -3.37 -23.77
N ASP A 75 -6.02 -3.21 -22.79
CA ASP A 75 -6.07 -2.25 -21.68
C ASP A 75 -6.44 -0.84 -22.20
N ALA A 76 -7.71 -0.59 -22.45
CA ALA A 76 -8.20 0.71 -22.85
C ALA A 76 -8.05 1.59 -21.63
N GLY A 77 -6.94 2.32 -21.58
CA GLY A 77 -6.60 3.16 -20.45
C GLY A 77 -7.79 4.05 -20.09
N VAL A 78 -8.21 4.00 -18.84
CA VAL A 78 -9.31 4.83 -18.37
C VAL A 78 -8.73 6.22 -18.10
N THR A 79 -9.21 7.22 -18.83
CA THR A 79 -8.82 8.61 -18.61
C THR A 79 -9.75 9.24 -17.59
N TYR A 80 -9.20 9.75 -16.50
CA TYR A 80 -9.91 10.50 -15.48
C TYR A 80 -9.85 11.97 -15.83
N ALA A 81 -11.02 12.60 -15.91
CA ALA A 81 -11.09 14.04 -16.10
C ALA A 81 -10.30 14.72 -14.97
N GLY A 82 -9.16 15.33 -15.33
CA GLY A 82 -8.32 16.09 -14.39
C GLY A 82 -7.35 15.28 -13.50
N LEU A 83 -7.47 13.96 -13.39
CA LEU A 83 -6.68 13.13 -12.44
C LEU A 83 -5.80 12.06 -13.11
N GLY A 84 -5.47 12.24 -14.39
CA GLY A 84 -4.53 11.39 -15.13
C GLY A 84 -5.20 10.23 -15.88
N ALA A 85 -4.37 9.31 -16.40
CA ALA A 85 -4.80 8.13 -17.14
C ALA A 85 -4.30 6.85 -16.44
N LEU A 86 -5.21 5.90 -16.16
CA LEU A 86 -4.85 4.58 -15.62
C LEU A 86 -4.79 3.53 -16.73
N SER A 87 -3.81 2.62 -16.62
CA SER A 87 -3.67 1.43 -17.47
C SER A 87 -3.23 0.22 -16.65
N GLY A 88 -3.47 -1.00 -17.13
CA GLY A 88 -3.14 -2.26 -16.45
C GLY A 88 -4.32 -2.82 -15.67
N ALA A 89 -4.12 -3.28 -14.43
CA ALA A 89 -5.12 -4.01 -13.63
C ALA A 89 -6.34 -3.20 -13.13
N CYS A 90 -6.76 -2.16 -13.84
CA CYS A 90 -7.96 -1.38 -13.54
C CYS A 90 -9.21 -2.25 -13.71
N GLY A 91 -10.02 -2.38 -12.65
CA GLY A 91 -11.26 -3.16 -12.65
C GLY A 91 -11.10 -4.63 -12.24
N LEU A 92 -9.88 -5.06 -11.91
CA LEU A 92 -9.60 -6.42 -11.48
C LEU A 92 -9.78 -6.63 -9.97
N VAL A 93 -9.65 -5.59 -9.14
CA VAL A 93 -9.76 -5.70 -7.67
C VAL A 93 -11.13 -6.26 -7.29
N ARG A 94 -12.20 -5.82 -7.95
CA ARG A 94 -13.56 -6.32 -7.71
C ARG A 94 -13.67 -7.84 -7.81
N GLY A 95 -12.98 -8.46 -8.76
CA GLY A 95 -12.96 -9.91 -8.95
C GLY A 95 -12.19 -10.66 -7.85
N GLU A 96 -11.28 -9.99 -7.15
CA GLU A 96 -10.46 -10.56 -6.08
C GLU A 96 -11.12 -10.49 -4.69
N VAL A 97 -12.07 -9.57 -4.47
CA VAL A 97 -12.71 -9.34 -3.15
C VAL A 97 -13.35 -10.60 -2.56
N GLY A 98 -13.85 -11.51 -3.40
CA GLY A 98 -14.49 -12.74 -2.95
C GLY A 98 -13.55 -13.95 -2.78
N LYS A 99 -12.28 -13.84 -3.17
CA LYS A 99 -11.34 -14.97 -3.10
C LYS A 99 -10.74 -15.09 -1.71
N ALA A 100 -10.48 -16.32 -1.28
CA ALA A 100 -9.86 -16.62 0.02
C ALA A 100 -8.32 -16.62 -0.02
N THR A 101 -7.73 -16.30 -1.17
CA THR A 101 -6.28 -16.23 -1.37
C THR A 101 -5.85 -14.78 -1.57
N PRO A 102 -4.62 -14.42 -1.15
CA PRO A 102 -4.05 -13.13 -1.51
C PRO A 102 -3.85 -13.04 -3.03
N SER A 103 -3.84 -11.82 -3.54
CA SER A 103 -3.58 -11.54 -4.95
C SER A 103 -2.65 -10.35 -5.09
N PHE A 104 -1.97 -10.28 -6.23
CA PHE A 104 -1.08 -9.18 -6.59
C PHE A 104 -1.52 -8.62 -7.94
N LEU A 105 -1.88 -7.34 -7.96
CA LEU A 105 -2.35 -6.61 -9.13
C LEU A 105 -1.43 -5.42 -9.35
N SER A 106 -1.20 -5.04 -10.61
CA SER A 106 -0.36 -3.91 -10.95
C SER A 106 -1.01 -3.03 -12.02
N ASN A 107 -0.97 -1.72 -11.81
CA ASN A 107 -1.42 -0.73 -12.76
C ASN A 107 -0.45 0.47 -12.79
N THR A 108 -0.67 1.37 -13.73
CA THR A 108 0.08 2.63 -13.85
C THR A 108 -0.88 3.78 -13.97
N ILE A 109 -0.63 4.86 -13.23
CA ILE A 109 -1.31 6.15 -13.37
C ILE A 109 -0.33 7.17 -13.96
N SER A 110 -0.75 7.86 -15.03
CA SER A 110 0.06 8.88 -15.68
C SER A 110 -0.63 10.24 -15.64
N PHE A 111 0.08 11.25 -15.15
CA PHE A 111 -0.37 12.63 -15.08
C PHE A 111 0.34 13.44 -16.16
N ALA A 112 -0.42 14.25 -16.91
CA ALA A 112 0.14 15.11 -17.94
C ALA A 112 0.63 16.42 -17.34
N ALA A 113 1.76 16.93 -17.84
CA ALA A 113 2.27 18.24 -17.45
C ALA A 113 1.23 19.35 -17.70
N GLY A 114 1.08 20.25 -16.73
CA GLY A 114 0.12 21.35 -16.80
C GLY A 114 -1.28 20.99 -16.31
N GLN A 115 -1.53 19.74 -15.90
CA GLN A 115 -2.71 19.40 -15.10
C GLN A 115 -2.61 20.02 -13.70
N VAL A 116 -3.76 20.25 -13.07
CA VAL A 116 -3.86 20.80 -11.71
C VAL A 116 -4.63 19.80 -10.86
N PHE A 117 -4.12 19.52 -9.66
CA PHE A 117 -4.91 18.83 -8.65
C PHE A 117 -6.03 19.77 -8.23
N ASP A 118 -7.23 19.55 -8.74
CA ASP A 118 -8.41 20.29 -8.35
C ASP A 118 -9.35 19.34 -7.60
N LYS A 119 -9.73 19.76 -6.40
CA LYS A 119 -10.73 19.07 -5.58
C LYS A 119 -12.05 18.88 -6.36
N ALA A 120 -12.38 19.80 -7.27
CA ALA A 120 -13.57 19.70 -8.13
C ALA A 120 -13.55 18.50 -9.10
N PHE A 121 -12.40 17.84 -9.30
CA PHE A 121 -12.30 16.61 -10.08
C PHE A 121 -12.42 15.34 -9.23
N LEU A 122 -12.44 15.45 -7.90
CA LEU A 122 -12.64 14.30 -7.02
C LEU A 122 -14.10 13.85 -7.07
N SER A 123 -14.30 12.56 -6.88
CA SER A 123 -15.63 12.02 -6.59
C SER A 123 -16.09 12.47 -5.20
N ASP A 124 -17.38 12.34 -4.90
CA ASP A 124 -17.94 12.67 -3.57
C ASP A 124 -17.18 11.98 -2.42
N GLY A 125 -16.70 10.75 -2.65
CA GLY A 125 -15.89 10.03 -1.69
C GLY A 125 -14.48 10.60 -1.57
N GLY A 126 -13.82 10.96 -2.68
CA GLY A 126 -12.50 11.58 -2.63
C GLY A 126 -12.54 12.97 -2.00
N ASP A 127 -13.61 13.71 -2.26
CA ASP A 127 -13.92 14.99 -1.62
C ASP A 127 -13.98 14.85 -0.08
N THR A 128 -14.69 13.83 0.38
CA THR A 128 -14.80 13.51 1.81
C THR A 128 -13.45 13.09 2.40
N VAL A 129 -12.69 12.21 1.73
CA VAL A 129 -11.34 11.82 2.19
C VAL A 129 -10.40 13.02 2.20
N PHE A 130 -10.57 13.96 1.27
CA PHE A 130 -9.80 15.19 1.23
C PHE A 130 -10.20 16.16 2.35
N ASP A 131 -11.45 16.22 2.80
CA ASP A 131 -11.83 17.16 3.87
C ASP A 131 -11.67 16.60 5.27
N ASP A 132 -11.84 15.29 5.44
CA ASP A 132 -11.76 14.65 6.73
C ASP A 132 -10.32 14.77 7.29
N PRO A 133 -10.17 15.10 8.59
CA PRO A 133 -8.87 15.07 9.23
C PRO A 133 -8.36 13.63 9.27
N ASN A 134 -7.15 13.41 8.76
CA ASN A 134 -6.44 12.14 8.96
C ASN A 134 -6.04 12.00 10.44
N ALA A 135 -5.88 10.76 10.94
CA ALA A 135 -5.39 10.55 12.31
C ALA A 135 -3.91 10.97 12.48
N GLY A 136 -3.29 11.45 11.41
CA GLY A 136 -2.01 12.14 11.38
C GLY A 136 -1.22 11.87 10.08
N GLY A 137 -0.14 12.63 9.87
CA GLY A 137 0.86 12.34 8.84
C GLY A 137 0.68 13.04 7.49
N SER A 138 1.58 12.71 6.55
CA SER A 138 1.72 13.35 5.23
C SER A 138 1.11 12.54 4.08
N SER A 139 0.15 11.66 4.37
CA SER A 139 -0.37 10.65 3.42
C SER A 139 -1.71 11.00 2.78
N LYS A 140 -2.24 12.20 3.06
CA LYS A 140 -3.56 12.65 2.60
C LYS A 140 -3.75 12.51 1.09
N GLU A 141 -2.81 13.00 0.27
CA GLU A 141 -2.90 12.91 -1.18
C GLU A 141 -2.89 11.44 -1.67
N SER A 142 -2.08 10.58 -1.04
CA SER A 142 -2.05 9.16 -1.37
C SER A 142 -3.29 8.39 -0.92
N GLU A 143 -3.96 8.82 0.15
CA GLU A 143 -5.24 8.25 0.59
C GLU A 143 -6.37 8.63 -0.38
N VAL A 144 -6.47 9.92 -0.73
CA VAL A 144 -7.42 10.42 -1.73
C VAL A 144 -7.22 9.68 -3.05
N MET A 145 -5.99 9.61 -3.54
CA MET A 145 -5.73 8.95 -4.82
C MET A 145 -5.90 7.44 -4.76
N SER A 146 -5.63 6.80 -3.62
CA SER A 146 -5.94 5.38 -3.44
C SER A 146 -7.44 5.13 -3.54
N PHE A 147 -8.26 6.01 -2.96
CA PHE A 147 -9.70 5.95 -3.09
C PHE A 147 -10.14 6.20 -4.53
N GLU A 148 -9.70 7.28 -5.17
CA GLU A 148 -10.09 7.64 -6.54
C GLU A 148 -9.75 6.53 -7.55
N ILE A 149 -8.57 5.93 -7.45
CA ILE A 149 -8.17 4.79 -8.30
C ILE A 149 -9.17 3.64 -8.16
N LEU A 150 -9.54 3.25 -6.93
CA LEU A 150 -10.49 2.16 -6.69
C LEU A 150 -11.93 2.55 -7.05
N HIS A 151 -12.31 3.81 -6.82
CA HIS A 151 -13.62 4.34 -7.18
C HIS A 151 -13.84 4.19 -8.68
N HIS A 152 -12.87 4.66 -9.45
CA HIS A 152 -12.94 4.67 -10.88
C HIS A 152 -12.73 3.31 -11.55
N CYS A 153 -11.76 2.53 -11.08
CA CYS A 153 -11.47 1.23 -11.66
C CYS A 153 -12.50 0.18 -11.23
N ASP A 154 -12.86 0.18 -9.95
CA ASP A 154 -13.57 -0.94 -9.33
C ASP A 154 -14.93 -0.54 -8.76
N GLY A 155 -15.38 0.69 -8.99
CA GLY A 155 -16.66 1.21 -8.52
C GLY A 155 -16.72 1.32 -7.00
N ALA A 156 -15.58 1.57 -6.35
CA ALA A 156 -15.53 1.71 -4.90
C ALA A 156 -16.39 2.90 -4.43
N LYS A 157 -17.09 2.74 -3.31
CA LYS A 157 -17.81 3.82 -2.63
C LYS A 157 -17.24 3.99 -1.24
N LEU A 158 -16.99 5.22 -0.81
CA LEU A 158 -16.53 5.49 0.54
C LEU A 158 -17.64 5.13 1.54
N LEU A 159 -17.29 4.38 2.58
CA LEU A 159 -18.19 4.14 3.71
C LEU A 159 -17.73 4.91 4.93
N LYS A 160 -16.43 4.86 5.23
CA LYS A 160 -15.81 5.52 6.39
C LYS A 160 -14.35 5.86 6.14
N THR A 161 -13.90 6.96 6.71
CA THR A 161 -12.49 7.32 6.84
C THR A 161 -11.86 6.74 8.11
N GLU A 162 -10.54 6.80 8.23
CA GLU A 162 -9.74 6.25 9.33
C GLU A 162 -10.33 6.54 10.73
N THR A 163 -10.76 7.78 10.96
CA THR A 163 -11.27 8.24 12.26
C THR A 163 -12.70 7.81 12.57
N GLN A 164 -13.42 7.30 11.56
CA GLN A 164 -14.82 6.90 11.67
C GLN A 164 -14.99 5.38 11.84
N ILE A 165 -13.96 4.60 11.52
CA ILE A 165 -13.96 3.14 11.68
C ILE A 165 -13.83 2.78 13.17
N VAL A 166 -14.72 1.93 13.65
CA VAL A 166 -14.78 1.55 15.06
C VAL A 166 -14.03 0.25 15.32
N TYR A 167 -13.10 0.31 16.27
CA TYR A 167 -12.29 -0.81 16.72
C TYR A 167 -12.55 -1.15 18.20
N GLY A 168 -12.37 -2.43 18.55
CA GLY A 168 -12.21 -2.86 19.93
C GLY A 168 -10.89 -2.37 20.54
N PRO A 169 -10.75 -2.43 21.87
CA PRO A 169 -9.55 -1.97 22.56
C PRO A 169 -8.30 -2.75 22.12
N PRO A 170 -7.11 -2.13 22.13
CA PRO A 170 -5.86 -2.84 21.92
C PRO A 170 -5.60 -3.85 23.05
N PRO A 171 -4.96 -5.00 22.77
CA PRO A 171 -4.71 -6.04 23.77
C PRO A 171 -3.89 -5.58 24.98
N ASP A 172 -2.98 -4.63 24.78
CA ASP A 172 -2.01 -4.13 25.77
C ASP A 172 -2.33 -2.70 26.26
N GLY A 173 -3.44 -2.12 25.82
CA GLY A 173 -3.81 -0.73 26.13
C GLY A 173 -2.95 0.32 25.41
N GLY A 174 -2.06 -0.07 24.49
CA GLY A 174 -1.15 0.81 23.76
C GLY A 174 -1.76 1.47 22.53
N GLN A 175 -0.93 2.08 21.69
CA GLN A 175 -1.37 2.58 20.38
C GLN A 175 -1.67 1.40 19.46
N ALA A 176 -2.78 1.49 18.72
CA ALA A 176 -3.30 0.36 17.98
C ALA A 176 -3.33 0.64 16.47
N SER A 177 -2.92 -0.32 15.65
CA SER A 177 -2.96 -0.19 14.18
C SER A 177 -4.39 -0.08 13.69
N ILE A 178 -4.65 0.88 12.81
CA ILE A 178 -5.95 1.16 12.20
C ILE A 178 -5.84 1.05 10.67
N THR A 179 -6.98 1.03 9.99
CA THR A 179 -7.10 1.00 8.53
C THR A 179 -7.48 2.39 8.05
N ASP A 180 -6.84 2.83 6.97
CA ASP A 180 -6.98 4.21 6.48
C ASP A 180 -8.39 4.49 5.91
N LEU A 181 -8.99 3.54 5.18
CA LEU A 181 -10.33 3.70 4.59
C LEU A 181 -11.15 2.42 4.66
N LEU A 182 -12.47 2.57 4.81
CA LEU A 182 -13.45 1.52 4.58
C LEU A 182 -14.29 1.89 3.37
N VAL A 183 -14.30 1.00 2.38
CA VAL A 183 -15.04 1.19 1.13
C VAL A 183 -15.99 0.03 0.86
N GLU A 184 -16.97 0.25 -0.01
CA GLU A 184 -17.78 -0.79 -0.62
C GLU A 184 -17.30 -1.05 -2.04
N ILE A 185 -16.93 -2.30 -2.36
CA ILE A 185 -16.64 -2.75 -3.72
C ILE A 185 -17.52 -3.96 -4.02
N GLY A 186 -18.37 -3.87 -5.05
CA GLY A 186 -19.30 -4.96 -5.40
C GLY A 186 -20.25 -5.36 -4.27
N GLY A 187 -20.72 -4.39 -3.47
CA GLY A 187 -21.60 -4.65 -2.32
C GLY A 187 -20.92 -5.26 -1.10
N LYS A 188 -19.59 -5.32 -1.06
CA LYS A 188 -18.81 -5.88 0.04
C LYS A 188 -17.94 -4.82 0.69
N LYS A 189 -17.86 -4.83 2.02
CA LYS A 189 -16.96 -3.96 2.81
C LYS A 189 -15.51 -4.41 2.62
N VAL A 190 -14.64 -3.49 2.24
CA VAL A 190 -13.21 -3.71 1.99
C VAL A 190 -12.42 -2.64 2.73
N GLY A 191 -11.44 -3.07 3.54
CA GLY A 191 -10.47 -2.15 4.12
C GLY A 191 -9.41 -1.77 3.09
N VAL A 192 -8.96 -0.52 3.09
CA VAL A 192 -7.93 -0.02 2.16
C VAL A 192 -6.84 0.68 2.95
N ASN A 193 -5.61 0.35 2.61
CA ASN A 193 -4.42 0.72 3.36
C ASN A 193 -3.32 1.18 2.38
N PRO A 194 -3.22 2.49 2.10
CA PRO A 194 -2.16 3.02 1.26
C PRO A 194 -0.77 2.86 1.89
N LEU A 195 0.23 2.64 1.04
CA LEU A 195 1.64 2.61 1.38
C LEU A 195 2.44 3.26 0.26
N ARG A 196 3.27 4.23 0.59
CA ARG A 196 4.21 4.84 -0.37
C ARG A 196 5.57 4.16 -0.25
N VAL A 197 6.09 3.65 -1.37
CA VAL A 197 7.49 3.20 -1.48
C VAL A 197 8.26 4.27 -2.21
N TYR A 198 8.83 5.19 -1.43
CA TYR A 198 9.44 6.40 -1.92
C TYR A 198 10.49 6.93 -0.93
N LYS A 199 11.57 7.50 -1.46
CA LYS A 199 12.46 8.41 -0.74
C LYS A 199 12.63 9.69 -1.57
N PRO A 200 12.75 10.86 -0.92
CA PRO A 200 13.09 12.11 -1.58
C PRO A 200 14.30 11.99 -2.51
N SER A 201 14.33 12.78 -3.59
CA SER A 201 15.40 12.73 -4.61
C SER A 201 16.80 12.97 -4.04
N ASN A 202 16.88 13.74 -2.94
CA ASN A 202 18.12 14.05 -2.22
C ASN A 202 18.58 12.93 -1.28
N GLN A 203 17.89 11.78 -1.27
CA GLN A 203 18.26 10.58 -0.54
C GLN A 203 18.50 9.42 -1.51
N PRO A 204 19.35 8.45 -1.16
CA PRO A 204 19.45 7.20 -1.90
C PRO A 204 18.07 6.53 -2.02
N GLN A 205 17.78 5.93 -3.17
CA GLN A 205 16.54 5.18 -3.37
C GLN A 205 16.39 4.08 -2.31
N PRO A 206 15.15 3.69 -1.94
CA PRO A 206 14.93 2.61 -0.98
C PRO A 206 15.61 1.33 -1.44
N THR A 207 16.35 0.69 -0.55
CA THR A 207 16.91 -0.65 -0.80
C THR A 207 15.81 -1.70 -0.78
N GLU A 208 16.02 -2.86 -1.41
CA GLU A 208 15.05 -3.96 -1.36
C GLU A 208 14.74 -4.41 0.07
N ALA A 209 15.73 -4.37 0.97
CA ALA A 209 15.53 -4.66 2.39
C ALA A 209 14.56 -3.66 3.06
N GLU A 210 14.75 -2.35 2.81
CA GLU A 210 13.85 -1.32 3.35
C GLU A 210 12.43 -1.42 2.78
N ILE A 211 12.31 -1.76 1.49
CA ILE A 211 11.02 -2.00 0.84
C ILE A 211 10.34 -3.20 1.51
N LYS A 212 11.05 -4.32 1.67
CA LYS A 212 10.53 -5.53 2.33
C LYS A 212 10.06 -5.24 3.75
N THR A 213 10.89 -4.59 4.57
CA THR A 213 10.52 -4.20 5.94
C THR A 213 9.26 -3.32 5.97
N SER A 214 9.12 -2.40 5.00
CA SER A 214 7.94 -1.53 4.93
C SER A 214 6.67 -2.28 4.54
N LEU A 215 6.76 -3.22 3.59
CA LEU A 215 5.65 -4.09 3.18
C LEU A 215 5.22 -5.01 4.32
N GLU A 216 6.16 -5.70 4.97
CA GLU A 216 5.88 -6.61 6.10
C GLU A 216 5.24 -5.85 7.27
N ARG A 217 5.79 -4.68 7.63
CA ARG A 217 5.21 -3.84 8.69
C ARG A 217 3.77 -3.41 8.36
N LYS A 218 3.49 -3.00 7.12
CA LYS A 218 2.12 -2.60 6.74
C LYS A 218 1.18 -3.81 6.74
N LEU A 219 1.62 -4.98 6.27
CA LEU A 219 0.82 -6.21 6.31
C LEU A 219 0.49 -6.67 7.74
N GLU A 220 1.44 -6.60 8.68
CA GLU A 220 1.17 -6.91 10.08
C GLU A 220 0.20 -5.89 10.71
N ASN A 221 0.31 -4.61 10.38
CA ASN A 221 -0.66 -3.59 10.79
C ASN A 221 -2.08 -3.87 10.24
N ILE A 222 -2.19 -4.34 9.00
CA ILE A 222 -3.45 -4.75 8.38
C ILE A 222 -4.06 -5.93 9.15
N LYS A 223 -3.26 -6.93 9.53
CA LYS A 223 -3.72 -8.07 10.35
C LYS A 223 -4.21 -7.60 11.72
N ALA A 224 -3.43 -6.76 12.40
CA ALA A 224 -3.77 -6.23 13.71
C ALA A 224 -5.07 -5.40 13.70
N SER A 225 -5.26 -4.51 12.72
CA SER A 225 -6.50 -3.74 12.57
C SER A 225 -7.71 -4.63 12.22
N THR A 226 -7.50 -5.64 11.37
CA THR A 226 -8.55 -6.62 10.99
C THR A 226 -9.03 -7.46 12.17
N ALA A 227 -8.14 -7.81 13.10
CA ALA A 227 -8.51 -8.55 14.30
C ALA A 227 -9.41 -7.73 15.24
N ARG A 228 -9.26 -6.40 15.26
CA ARG A 228 -9.94 -5.52 16.23
C ARG A 228 -11.18 -4.80 15.70
N VAL A 229 -11.37 -4.68 14.38
CA VAL A 229 -12.53 -3.96 13.85
C VAL A 229 -13.83 -4.58 14.35
N THR A 230 -14.77 -3.73 14.76
CA THR A 230 -16.07 -4.17 15.30
C THR A 230 -16.94 -4.84 14.24
N PRO A 231 -17.95 -5.65 14.63
CA PRO A 231 -18.85 -6.29 13.67
C PRO A 231 -19.55 -5.31 12.71
N ALA A 232 -19.86 -4.10 13.16
CA ALA A 232 -20.53 -3.08 12.35
C ALA A 232 -19.66 -2.61 11.17
N ASP A 233 -18.34 -2.56 11.33
CA ASP A 233 -17.40 -2.07 10.32
C ASP A 233 -16.54 -3.19 9.70
N LYS A 234 -16.83 -4.45 10.03
CA LYS A 234 -16.07 -5.61 9.57
C LYS A 234 -16.05 -5.68 8.04
N TRP A 235 -14.85 -5.58 7.48
CA TRP A 235 -14.60 -5.89 6.07
C TRP A 235 -14.39 -7.39 5.87
N VAL A 236 -14.65 -7.83 4.64
CA VAL A 236 -14.41 -9.21 4.22
C VAL A 236 -13.02 -9.38 3.59
N LYS A 237 -12.36 -8.28 3.23
CA LYS A 237 -11.13 -8.24 2.45
C LYS A 237 -10.33 -6.98 2.78
N GLN A 238 -9.02 -7.02 2.57
CA GLN A 238 -8.13 -5.86 2.67
C GLN A 238 -7.41 -5.62 1.34
N VAL A 239 -7.21 -4.35 1.01
CA VAL A 239 -6.35 -3.89 -0.08
C VAL A 239 -5.18 -3.11 0.52
N MET A 240 -3.96 -3.63 0.37
CA MET A 240 -2.75 -2.83 0.55
C MET A 240 -2.43 -2.15 -0.79
N HIS A 241 -2.61 -0.83 -0.86
CA HIS A 241 -2.37 -0.08 -2.08
C HIS A 241 -0.96 0.54 -2.04
N VAL A 242 -0.02 -0.09 -2.74
CA VAL A 242 1.38 0.32 -2.80
C VAL A 242 1.58 1.29 -3.96
N MET A 243 2.05 2.51 -3.68
CA MET A 243 2.35 3.52 -4.69
C MET A 243 3.85 3.74 -4.85
N THR A 244 4.34 3.77 -6.09
CA THR A 244 5.76 4.00 -6.40
C THR A 244 5.98 5.05 -7.50
N ALA A 245 7.00 5.90 -7.32
CA ALA A 245 7.32 6.96 -8.29
C ALA A 245 8.19 6.46 -9.46
N THR A 246 8.91 5.36 -9.28
CA THR A 246 9.90 4.87 -10.25
C THR A 246 9.59 3.44 -10.67
N GLN A 247 9.98 3.10 -11.90
CA GLN A 247 9.89 1.72 -12.40
C GLN A 247 10.75 0.77 -11.54
N ALA A 248 11.95 1.19 -11.14
CA ALA A 248 12.83 0.39 -10.30
C ALA A 248 12.17 0.00 -8.96
N ASN A 249 11.44 0.92 -8.31
CA ASN A 249 10.72 0.62 -7.06
C ASN A 249 9.50 -0.29 -7.32
N ALA A 250 8.78 -0.10 -8.43
CA ALA A 250 7.69 -1.01 -8.81
C ALA A 250 8.21 -2.44 -9.04
N ASP A 251 9.31 -2.59 -9.78
CA ASP A 251 9.93 -3.89 -10.05
C ASP A 251 10.45 -4.54 -8.76
N ALA A 252 11.04 -3.76 -7.85
CA ALA A 252 11.49 -4.24 -6.55
C ALA A 252 10.31 -4.75 -5.70
N VAL A 253 9.21 -4.00 -5.61
CA VAL A 253 7.98 -4.46 -4.92
C VAL A 253 7.48 -5.77 -5.52
N ALA A 254 7.40 -5.86 -6.85
CA ALA A 254 6.95 -7.07 -7.54
C ALA A 254 7.85 -8.30 -7.26
N ARG A 255 9.17 -8.12 -7.14
CA ARG A 255 10.11 -9.18 -6.73
C ARG A 255 9.98 -9.56 -5.25
N ILE A 256 9.76 -8.59 -4.37
CA ILE A 256 9.78 -8.79 -2.92
C ILE A 256 8.50 -9.46 -2.42
N VAL A 257 7.33 -9.05 -2.91
CA VAL A 257 6.03 -9.57 -2.46
C VAL A 257 5.96 -11.11 -2.42
N PRO A 258 6.38 -11.88 -3.44
CA PRO A 258 6.34 -13.33 -3.37
C PRO A 258 7.29 -13.94 -2.32
N THR A 259 8.30 -13.19 -1.86
CA THR A 259 9.22 -13.63 -0.78
C THR A 259 8.65 -13.43 0.62
N ILE A 260 7.55 -12.68 0.76
CA ILE A 260 6.86 -12.47 2.03
C ILE A 260 6.01 -13.70 2.33
N GLY A 261 6.13 -14.23 3.56
CA GLY A 261 5.41 -15.41 4.01
C GLY A 261 3.90 -15.31 3.79
N ALA A 262 3.27 -16.45 3.48
CA ALA A 262 1.82 -16.50 3.24
C ALA A 262 1.03 -16.01 4.46
N ASP A 263 1.48 -16.32 5.68
CA ASP A 263 0.84 -15.88 6.93
C ASP A 263 0.89 -14.36 7.14
N THR A 264 1.93 -13.70 6.62
CA THR A 264 2.04 -12.22 6.68
C THR A 264 1.20 -11.59 5.58
N ARG A 265 1.21 -12.12 4.35
CA ARG A 265 0.31 -11.65 3.27
C ARG A 265 -1.16 -11.89 3.61
N ALA A 266 -1.44 -12.94 4.39
CA ALA A 266 -2.76 -13.38 4.78
C ALA A 266 -3.70 -13.38 3.57
N ASP A 267 -4.91 -12.86 3.76
CA ASP A 267 -5.90 -12.73 2.71
C ASP A 267 -5.93 -11.30 2.13
N THR A 268 -4.76 -10.71 1.82
CA THR A 268 -4.66 -9.30 1.39
C THR A 268 -4.49 -9.21 -0.13
N ILE A 269 -5.24 -8.29 -0.76
CA ILE A 269 -5.00 -7.87 -2.14
C ILE A 269 -3.89 -6.82 -2.11
N ILE A 270 -2.80 -7.05 -2.85
CA ILE A 270 -1.74 -6.06 -3.01
C ILE A 270 -1.94 -5.39 -4.38
N LEU A 271 -2.34 -4.13 -4.35
CA LEU A 271 -2.46 -3.31 -5.56
C LEU A 271 -1.21 -2.43 -5.67
N LEU A 272 -0.36 -2.70 -6.64
CA LEU A 272 0.79 -1.86 -6.97
C LEU A 272 0.40 -0.84 -8.04
N THR A 273 0.54 0.44 -7.73
CA THR A 273 0.38 1.53 -8.68
C THR A 273 1.68 2.27 -8.86
N ARG A 274 2.22 2.22 -10.07
CA ARG A 274 3.30 3.14 -10.47
C ARG A 274 2.67 4.47 -10.91
N SER A 275 3.14 5.58 -10.37
CA SER A 275 2.78 6.91 -10.88
C SER A 275 3.83 7.47 -11.83
N VAL A 276 3.40 8.17 -12.87
CA VAL A 276 4.26 8.96 -13.78
C VAL A 276 3.78 10.41 -13.74
N GLY A 277 4.64 11.35 -13.39
CA GLY A 277 4.27 12.75 -13.14
C GLY A 277 3.44 12.94 -11.86
N GLY A 278 3.56 12.00 -10.90
CA GLY A 278 2.72 11.90 -9.71
C GLY A 278 3.38 12.41 -8.43
N GLY A 279 4.31 13.36 -8.51
CA GLY A 279 5.09 13.85 -7.36
C GLY A 279 4.21 14.27 -6.18
N PHE A 280 3.06 14.88 -6.44
CA PHE A 280 2.14 15.31 -5.38
C PHE A 280 1.72 14.17 -4.42
N LEU A 281 1.69 12.91 -4.87
CA LEU A 281 1.42 11.74 -4.04
C LEU A 281 2.46 11.55 -2.92
N TYR A 282 3.69 11.99 -3.13
CA TYR A 282 4.82 11.72 -2.25
C TYR A 282 5.29 12.94 -1.47
N CYS A 283 5.28 14.12 -2.10
CA CYS A 283 5.75 15.36 -1.50
C CYS A 283 4.66 16.43 -1.34
N GLY A 284 3.42 16.14 -1.74
CA GLY A 284 2.27 17.06 -1.64
C GLY A 284 2.17 18.04 -2.81
N VAL A 285 0.96 18.56 -3.03
CA VAL A 285 0.63 19.46 -4.16
C VAL A 285 1.41 20.78 -4.13
N ALA A 286 1.81 21.23 -2.95
CA ALA A 286 2.61 22.45 -2.78
C ALA A 286 4.05 22.30 -3.28
N ARG A 287 4.56 21.06 -3.37
CA ARG A 287 5.95 20.78 -3.77
C ARG A 287 6.06 20.23 -5.19
N ALA A 288 5.02 19.58 -5.70
CA ALA A 288 5.00 19.08 -7.07
C ALA A 288 3.58 19.23 -7.64
N PRO A 289 3.38 20.10 -8.65
CA PRO A 289 2.18 20.11 -9.47
C PRO A 289 1.96 18.77 -10.19
N LEU A 290 0.75 18.54 -10.71
CA LEU A 290 0.48 17.36 -11.53
C LEU A 290 1.33 17.37 -12.80
N GLY A 291 1.79 16.18 -13.18
CA GLY A 291 2.69 15.97 -14.30
C GLY A 291 4.15 16.28 -13.98
N GLN A 292 4.50 16.50 -12.71
CA GLN A 292 5.87 16.62 -12.24
C GLN A 292 6.20 15.54 -11.22
N GLU A 293 7.45 15.08 -11.23
CA GLU A 293 7.98 14.26 -10.14
C GLU A 293 8.33 15.15 -8.95
N CYS A 294 8.46 14.54 -7.77
CA CYS A 294 8.98 15.29 -6.63
C CYS A 294 10.42 15.76 -6.91
N PRO A 295 10.73 17.03 -6.59
CA PRO A 295 12.06 17.57 -6.76
C PRO A 295 13.08 16.87 -5.88
#